data_AF-A0A7C4QXH7-F1
#
_entry.id   AF-A0A7C4QXH7-F1
#
_cell.length_a   1.000
_cell.length_b   1.000
_cell.length_c   1.000
_cell.angle_alpha   90.00
_cell.angle_beta   90.00
_cell.angle_gamma   90.00
#
_symmetry.space_group_name_H-M   'P 1'
#
loop_
_entity.id
_entity.type
_entity.pdbx_description
1 polymer ?
#
loop_
_entity_poly.entity_id
_entity_poly.type
_entity_poly.pdbx_seq_one_letter_code
_entity_poly.pdbx_strand_id
1 'polypeptide(L)'
;MNKKILIVSGALIIFSIVLYILSNVMFNTEKIQQNNQQPINENDTEVELSTESMIFPLDMDTSNELIEQSKKMFDLALGKSREWRSDSSPVAVLVQYTDSIKKENGKNTFIFISPSLPQFYFVFEASQRDDSFSEISYKRSIQFREDYFLREDVVVMPMKYWVLSFIEALKKADDLGGKEVRVKNNKYDVNMLLSKREGGFLNWEVEYLVDGLRNFSSTIDAYKGEVQ
;
A
#
# COMPACT_ATOMS: atom_id res chain seq x y z
N MET A 1 -29.05 40.59 -38.12
CA MET A 1 -28.11 40.09 -37.10
C MET A 1 -28.24 38.57 -37.03
N ASN A 2 -27.14 37.84 -37.23
CA ASN A 2 -27.18 36.40 -37.51
C ASN A 2 -27.43 35.61 -36.21
N LYS A 3 -28.55 34.88 -36.12
CA LYS A 3 -28.97 34.16 -34.88
C LYS A 3 -27.91 33.19 -34.32
N LYS A 4 -26.99 32.71 -35.18
CA LYS A 4 -25.88 31.84 -34.78
C LYS A 4 -24.79 32.57 -33.97
N ILE A 5 -24.59 33.86 -34.19
CA ILE A 5 -23.59 34.66 -33.46
C ILE A 5 -24.08 34.96 -32.04
N LEU A 6 -25.40 35.11 -31.84
CA LEU A 6 -25.97 35.40 -30.52
C LEU A 6 -25.85 34.22 -29.55
N ILE A 7 -25.94 32.98 -30.05
CA ILE A 7 -25.88 31.75 -29.23
C ILE A 7 -24.45 31.47 -28.75
N VAL A 8 -23.45 31.70 -29.62
CA VAL A 8 -22.03 31.49 -29.26
C VAL A 8 -21.56 32.50 -28.21
N SER A 9 -22.01 33.76 -28.31
CA SER A 9 -21.69 34.78 -27.29
C SER A 9 -22.36 34.52 -25.95
N GLY A 10 -23.56 33.94 -25.93
CA GLY A 10 -24.26 33.56 -24.69
C GLY A 10 -23.56 32.42 -23.93
N ALA A 11 -23.07 31.41 -24.65
CA ALA A 11 -22.38 30.26 -24.04
C ALA A 11 -21.04 30.64 -23.39
N LEU A 12 -20.31 31.60 -23.98
CA LEU A 12 -19.03 32.09 -23.44
C LEU A 12 -19.20 32.89 -22.13
N ILE A 13 -20.28 33.65 -22.00
CA ILE A 13 -20.57 34.42 -20.77
C ILE A 13 -20.92 33.47 -19.62
N ILE A 14 -21.73 32.43 -19.88
CA ILE A 14 -22.09 31.43 -18.87
C ILE A 14 -20.86 30.64 -18.42
N PHE A 15 -19.99 30.22 -19.35
CA PHE A 15 -18.75 29.51 -19.02
C PHE A 15 -17.79 30.35 -18.16
N SER A 16 -17.72 31.66 -18.41
CA SER A 16 -16.88 32.59 -17.63
C SER A 16 -17.40 32.80 -16.20
N ILE A 17 -18.73 32.82 -16.01
CA ILE A 17 -19.35 32.93 -14.68
C ILE A 17 -19.11 31.66 -13.86
N VAL A 18 -19.20 30.48 -14.48
CA VAL A 18 -18.94 29.19 -13.81
C VAL A 18 -17.48 29.08 -13.34
N LEU A 19 -16.52 29.49 -14.18
CA LEU A 19 -15.10 29.50 -13.79
C LEU A 19 -14.80 30.49 -12.65
N TYR A 20 -15.47 31.65 -12.62
CA TYR A 20 -15.31 32.62 -11.53
C TYR A 20 -15.86 32.09 -10.20
N ILE A 21 -16.99 31.37 -10.21
CA ILE A 21 -17.56 30.77 -9.00
C ILE A 21 -16.67 29.63 -8.48
N LEU A 22 -16.16 28.75 -9.36
CA LEU A 22 -15.25 27.66 -8.94
C LEU A 22 -13.93 28.18 -8.35
N SER A 23 -13.40 29.29 -8.85
CA SER A 23 -12.15 29.86 -8.32
C SER A 23 -12.29 30.44 -6.91
N ASN A 24 -13.49 30.89 -6.50
CA ASN A 24 -13.73 31.42 -5.16
C ASN A 24 -14.01 30.33 -4.11
N VAL A 25 -14.39 29.12 -4.53
CA VAL A 25 -14.66 28.00 -3.61
C VAL A 25 -13.36 27.30 -3.17
N MET A 26 -12.31 27.30 -3.99
CA MET A 26 -11.05 26.61 -3.68
C MET A 26 -10.07 27.39 -2.77
N PHE A 27 -10.32 28.67 -2.46
CA PHE A 27 -9.36 29.51 -1.72
C PHE A 27 -9.84 30.01 -0.35
N ASN A 28 -10.98 29.53 0.15
CA ASN A 28 -11.58 30.04 1.39
C ASN A 28 -11.59 29.04 2.56
N THR A 29 -10.62 28.13 2.63
CA THR A 29 -10.43 27.25 3.80
C THR A 29 -9.15 27.59 4.55
N GLU A 30 -9.01 28.85 4.97
CA GLU A 30 -8.15 29.18 6.10
C GLU A 30 -8.84 30.22 7.00
N LYS A 31 -8.94 29.84 8.28
CA LYS A 31 -9.25 30.64 9.48
C LYS A 31 -10.73 30.95 9.74
N ILE A 32 -11.29 30.32 10.77
CA ILE A 32 -11.62 30.93 12.08
C ILE A 32 -12.20 29.84 13.00
N GLN A 33 -11.46 29.45 14.03
CA GLN A 33 -12.00 29.26 15.38
C GLN A 33 -10.93 29.75 16.36
N GLN A 34 -11.17 30.92 16.94
CA GLN A 34 -10.53 31.35 18.18
C GLN A 34 -11.59 31.45 19.26
N ASN A 35 -11.17 30.99 20.43
CA ASN A 35 -11.54 31.45 21.76
C ASN A 35 -12.60 30.65 22.54
N ASN A 36 -12.10 29.75 23.39
CA ASN A 36 -12.49 29.71 24.80
C ASN A 36 -11.24 29.39 25.63
N GLN A 37 -10.69 30.41 26.28
CA GLN A 37 -9.65 30.26 27.30
C GLN A 37 -10.29 29.90 28.66
N GLN A 38 -9.87 28.76 29.22
CA GLN A 38 -9.77 28.54 30.66
C GLN A 38 -8.34 28.05 30.95
N PRO A 39 -7.73 28.47 32.07
CA PRO A 39 -6.32 28.22 32.32
C PRO A 39 -6.13 26.77 32.79
N ILE A 40 -5.31 26.00 32.09
CA ILE A 40 -4.88 24.67 32.53
C ILE A 40 -3.36 24.64 32.46
N ASN A 41 -2.78 24.20 33.58
CA ASN A 41 -1.38 24.18 33.93
C ASN A 41 -0.43 23.72 32.80
N GLU A 42 0.68 24.44 32.67
CA GLU A 42 1.94 23.96 32.12
C GLU A 42 2.33 22.66 32.84
N ASN A 43 2.10 21.55 32.16
CA ASN A 43 2.94 20.38 32.25
C ASN A 43 3.09 19.91 30.81
N ASP A 44 4.09 20.47 30.14
CA ASP A 44 4.60 19.98 28.87
C ASP A 44 4.95 18.50 29.02
N THR A 45 4.00 17.64 28.66
CA THR A 45 4.35 16.32 28.15
C THR A 45 4.46 16.52 26.65
N GLU A 46 5.67 16.87 26.23
CA GLU A 46 6.13 16.65 24.88
C GLU A 46 5.82 15.18 24.57
N VAL A 47 4.77 14.94 23.77
CA VAL A 47 4.53 13.61 23.19
C VAL A 47 5.66 13.43 22.21
N GLU A 48 6.75 12.84 22.69
CA GLU A 48 7.82 12.30 21.89
C GLU A 48 7.16 11.30 20.94
N LEU A 49 6.87 11.72 19.70
CA LEU A 49 6.58 10.80 18.62
C LEU A 49 7.88 10.04 18.43
N SER A 50 8.01 8.90 19.11
CA SER A 50 9.13 7.98 18.95
C SER A 50 9.14 7.56 17.49
N THR A 51 9.96 8.24 16.69
CA THR A 51 10.34 7.80 15.35
C THR A 51 11.36 6.68 15.47
N GLU A 52 11.06 5.69 16.31
CA GLU A 52 11.87 4.49 16.45
C GLU A 52 11.88 3.79 15.10
N SER A 53 13.00 3.94 14.40
CA SER A 53 13.30 3.06 13.29
C SER A 53 13.29 1.66 13.85
N MET A 54 12.51 0.75 13.23
CA MET A 54 12.59 -0.65 13.62
C MET A 54 14.05 -1.10 13.48
N ILE A 55 14.63 -1.53 14.59
CA ILE A 55 15.95 -2.14 14.59
C ILE A 55 15.75 -3.57 14.10
N PHE A 56 16.35 -3.91 12.96
CA PHE A 56 16.28 -5.25 12.42
C PHE A 56 17.48 -6.09 12.90
N PRO A 57 17.30 -7.33 13.39
CA PRO A 57 16.06 -8.12 13.36
C PRO A 57 14.99 -7.63 14.33
N LEU A 58 13.73 -7.61 13.87
CA LEU A 58 12.57 -7.32 14.71
C LEU A 58 12.51 -8.30 15.88
N ASP A 59 12.17 -7.79 17.06
CA ASP A 59 11.82 -8.60 18.21
C ASP A 59 10.59 -9.48 17.91
N MET A 60 10.39 -10.49 18.74
CA MET A 60 9.38 -11.51 18.51
C MET A 60 7.96 -10.95 18.63
N ASP A 61 7.73 -10.01 19.53
CA ASP A 61 6.39 -9.47 19.80
C ASP A 61 5.96 -8.56 18.64
N THR A 62 6.83 -7.63 18.21
CA THR A 62 6.62 -6.80 17.02
C THR A 62 6.43 -7.64 15.76
N SER A 63 7.23 -8.72 15.61
CA SER A 63 7.07 -9.64 14.47
C SER A 63 5.69 -10.30 14.46
N ASN A 64 5.24 -10.81 15.61
CA ASN A 64 3.95 -11.48 15.72
C ASN A 64 2.78 -10.51 15.50
N GLU A 65 2.86 -9.29 16.03
CA GLU A 65 1.85 -8.26 15.85
C GLU A 65 1.64 -7.94 14.37
N LEU A 66 2.73 -7.66 13.65
CA LEU A 66 2.70 -7.34 12.22
C LEU A 66 2.17 -8.51 11.37
N ILE A 67 2.51 -9.77 11.73
CA ILE A 67 1.99 -10.96 11.07
C ILE A 67 0.47 -11.08 11.29
N GLU A 68 0.01 -10.93 12.53
CA GLU A 68 -1.42 -11.01 12.84
C GLU A 68 -2.22 -9.86 12.22
N GLN A 69 -1.66 -8.66 12.17
CA GLN A 69 -2.25 -7.52 11.46
C GLN A 69 -2.36 -7.81 9.96
N SER A 70 -1.32 -8.36 9.33
CA SER A 70 -1.33 -8.72 7.91
C SER A 70 -2.38 -9.79 7.59
N LYS A 71 -2.55 -10.80 8.44
CA LYS A 71 -3.61 -11.83 8.30
C LYS A 71 -5.01 -11.20 8.34
N LYS A 72 -5.27 -10.34 9.32
CA LYS A 72 -6.57 -9.64 9.42
C LYS A 72 -6.84 -8.76 8.20
N MET A 73 -5.82 -8.05 7.71
CA MET A 73 -5.92 -7.25 6.48
C MET A 73 -6.22 -8.12 5.27
N PHE A 74 -5.57 -9.29 5.15
CA PHE A 74 -5.84 -10.25 4.08
C PHE A 74 -7.28 -10.77 4.12
N ASP A 75 -7.77 -11.19 5.30
CA ASP A 75 -9.14 -11.68 5.46
C ASP A 75 -10.17 -10.61 5.12
N LEU A 76 -9.94 -9.37 5.58
CA LEU A 76 -10.77 -8.22 5.22
C LEU A 76 -10.73 -7.97 3.71
N ALA A 77 -9.54 -7.95 3.10
CA ALA A 77 -9.36 -7.73 1.67
C ALA A 77 -10.06 -8.82 0.83
N LEU A 78 -9.95 -10.08 1.24
CA LEU A 78 -10.63 -11.20 0.61
C LEU A 78 -12.16 -11.04 0.72
N GLY A 79 -12.68 -10.72 1.90
CA GLY A 79 -14.10 -10.40 2.09
C GLY A 79 -14.56 -9.26 1.19
N LYS A 80 -13.81 -8.16 1.15
CA LYS A 80 -14.12 -6.99 0.30
C LYS A 80 -14.01 -7.26 -1.20
N SER A 81 -13.10 -8.13 -1.63
CA SER A 81 -13.03 -8.56 -3.02
C SER A 81 -14.25 -9.42 -3.40
N ARG A 82 -14.73 -10.27 -2.48
CA ARG A 82 -15.90 -11.13 -2.66
C ARG A 82 -17.22 -10.38 -2.69
N GLU A 83 -17.29 -9.22 -2.05
CA GLU A 83 -18.40 -8.27 -2.20
C GLU A 83 -18.52 -7.75 -3.64
N TRP A 84 -17.38 -7.52 -4.32
CA TRP A 84 -17.39 -7.15 -5.75
C TRP A 84 -17.67 -8.34 -6.64
N ARG A 85 -16.98 -9.47 -6.40
CA ARG A 85 -17.09 -10.70 -7.18
C ARG A 85 -16.93 -11.92 -6.29
N SER A 86 -17.99 -12.69 -6.12
CA SER A 86 -18.02 -13.84 -5.21
C SER A 86 -17.03 -14.96 -5.57
N ASP A 87 -16.62 -15.02 -6.84
CA ASP A 87 -15.61 -15.95 -7.37
C ASP A 87 -14.17 -15.40 -7.31
N SER A 88 -13.94 -14.30 -6.57
CA SER A 88 -12.61 -13.71 -6.45
C SER A 88 -11.62 -14.64 -5.77
N SER A 89 -10.40 -14.66 -6.30
CA SER A 89 -9.28 -15.49 -5.82
C SER A 89 -7.99 -14.66 -5.73
N PRO A 90 -7.17 -14.85 -4.70
CA PRO A 90 -5.94 -14.08 -4.50
C PRO A 90 -4.87 -14.49 -5.53
N VAL A 91 -4.15 -13.51 -6.08
CA VAL A 91 -3.07 -13.72 -7.07
C VAL A 91 -1.72 -13.17 -6.64
N ALA A 92 -1.72 -12.13 -5.80
CA ALA A 92 -0.49 -11.57 -5.28
C ALA A 92 -0.72 -10.80 -3.97
N VAL A 93 0.34 -10.70 -3.18
CA VAL A 93 0.47 -9.75 -2.06
C VAL A 93 1.73 -8.93 -2.29
N LEU A 94 1.62 -7.61 -2.21
CA LEU A 94 2.74 -6.70 -2.23
C LEU A 94 2.86 -6.01 -0.87
N VAL A 95 4.02 -6.10 -0.25
CA VAL A 95 4.38 -5.35 0.95
C VAL A 95 5.43 -4.31 0.58
N GLN A 96 5.20 -3.06 0.95
CA GLN A 96 6.10 -1.95 0.64
C GLN A 96 6.47 -1.20 1.91
N TYR A 97 7.75 -0.87 2.03
CA TYR A 97 8.26 0.09 3.00
C TYR A 97 8.95 1.21 2.24
N THR A 98 8.51 2.46 2.47
CA THR A 98 9.11 3.65 1.85
C THR A 98 10.06 4.34 2.83
N ASP A 99 11.20 4.82 2.34
CA ASP A 99 12.28 5.51 3.06
C ASP A 99 13.01 4.67 4.15
N SER A 100 12.33 3.73 4.81
CA SER A 100 12.91 2.78 5.77
C SER A 100 11.88 1.71 6.19
N ILE A 101 12.34 0.57 6.70
CA ILE A 101 11.47 -0.45 7.30
C ILE A 101 10.98 0.07 8.66
N LYS A 102 9.81 0.69 8.68
CA LYS A 102 9.08 1.10 9.89
C LYS A 102 7.58 0.87 9.70
N LYS A 103 6.85 0.63 10.79
CA LYS A 103 5.41 0.28 10.75
C LYS A 103 4.61 1.37 10.03
N GLU A 104 4.90 2.63 10.36
CA GLU A 104 4.24 3.81 9.82
C GLU A 104 4.51 4.07 8.34
N ASN A 105 5.54 3.43 7.78
CA ASN A 105 5.94 3.47 6.37
C ASN A 105 5.50 2.22 5.60
N GLY A 106 4.95 1.22 6.30
CA GLY A 106 4.52 -0.05 5.72
C GLY A 106 3.15 0.05 5.06
N LYS A 107 3.02 -0.57 3.88
CA LYS A 107 1.75 -0.75 3.16
C LYS A 107 1.62 -2.18 2.67
N ASN A 108 0.45 -2.77 2.83
CA ASN A 108 0.07 -4.06 2.25
C ASN A 108 -0.92 -3.85 1.12
N THR A 109 -0.66 -4.45 -0.03
CA THR A 109 -1.53 -4.46 -1.19
C THR A 109 -1.90 -5.90 -1.53
N PHE A 110 -3.18 -6.23 -1.47
CA PHE A 110 -3.72 -7.55 -1.80
C PHE A 110 -4.43 -7.48 -3.14
N ILE A 111 -4.12 -8.43 -4.01
CA ILE A 111 -4.54 -8.40 -5.40
C ILE A 111 -5.30 -9.69 -5.70
N PHE A 112 -6.48 -9.53 -6.27
CA PHE A 112 -7.39 -10.63 -6.58
C PHE A 112 -7.78 -10.58 -8.07
N ILE A 113 -8.12 -11.73 -8.62
CA ILE A 113 -8.79 -11.86 -9.92
C ILE A 113 -10.14 -12.53 -9.74
N SER A 114 -11.00 -12.42 -10.75
CA SER A 114 -12.27 -13.14 -10.83
C SER A 114 -12.34 -13.83 -12.21
N PRO A 115 -12.60 -15.14 -12.27
CA PRO A 115 -12.83 -15.83 -13.55
C PRO A 115 -13.97 -15.21 -14.39
N SER A 116 -14.99 -14.64 -13.75
CA SER A 116 -16.08 -13.94 -14.44
C SER A 116 -15.70 -12.54 -14.97
N LEU A 117 -14.60 -11.96 -14.50
CA LEU A 117 -14.04 -10.69 -14.97
C LEU A 117 -12.50 -10.78 -15.13
N PRO A 118 -12.02 -11.60 -16.09
CA PRO A 118 -10.61 -11.96 -16.19
C PRO A 118 -9.70 -10.81 -16.64
N GLN A 119 -10.27 -9.69 -17.13
CA GLN A 119 -9.54 -8.51 -17.58
C GLN A 119 -9.22 -7.51 -16.46
N PHE A 120 -9.70 -7.76 -15.23
CA PHE A 120 -9.54 -6.84 -14.11
C PHE A 120 -8.78 -7.47 -12.93
N TYR A 121 -7.95 -6.66 -12.29
CA TYR A 121 -7.50 -6.88 -10.92
C TYR A 121 -8.39 -6.12 -9.95
N PHE A 122 -8.74 -6.77 -8.85
CA PHE A 122 -9.36 -6.15 -7.70
C PHE A 122 -8.25 -5.92 -6.67
N VAL A 123 -7.97 -4.64 -6.38
CA VAL A 123 -6.81 -4.25 -5.57
C VAL A 123 -7.32 -3.65 -4.25
N PHE A 124 -6.75 -4.12 -3.16
CA PHE A 124 -7.01 -3.62 -1.81
C PHE A 124 -5.68 -3.16 -1.20
N GLU A 125 -5.59 -1.91 -0.79
CA GLU A 125 -4.40 -1.34 -0.16
C GLU A 125 -4.71 -0.94 1.28
N ALA A 126 -3.89 -1.34 2.24
CA ALA A 126 -4.00 -0.97 3.64
C ALA A 126 -2.66 -0.53 4.24
N SER A 127 -2.70 0.49 5.08
CA SER A 127 -1.55 0.99 5.83
C SER A 127 -1.23 0.04 7.00
N GLN A 128 0.04 -0.20 7.28
CA GLN A 128 0.46 -0.93 8.48
C GLN A 128 0.44 -0.05 9.74
N ARG A 129 0.32 1.28 9.59
CA ARG A 129 0.29 2.25 10.71
C ARG A 129 -0.86 2.02 11.70
N ASP A 130 -1.96 1.42 11.28
CA ASP A 130 -3.16 1.38 12.11
C ASP A 130 -2.99 0.43 13.29
N ASP A 131 -2.71 1.01 14.46
CA ASP A 131 -2.51 0.30 15.73
C ASP A 131 -3.81 -0.27 16.29
N SER A 132 -4.95 0.33 15.91
CA SER A 132 -6.25 -0.20 16.30
C SER A 132 -6.76 -1.21 15.28
N PHE A 133 -6.78 -2.47 15.68
CA PHE A 133 -7.44 -3.55 14.93
C PHE A 133 -8.94 -3.28 14.64
N SER A 134 -9.55 -2.27 15.26
CA SER A 134 -10.96 -1.92 15.04
C SER A 134 -11.19 -1.14 13.75
N GLU A 135 -10.20 -0.42 13.23
CA GLU A 135 -10.36 0.47 12.07
C GLU A 135 -9.12 0.43 11.17
N ILE A 136 -9.02 -0.61 10.34
CA ILE A 136 -8.03 -0.66 9.26
C ILE A 136 -8.43 0.39 8.21
N SER A 137 -7.58 1.37 7.98
CA SER A 137 -7.70 2.34 6.89
C SER A 137 -7.25 1.69 5.59
N TYR A 138 -8.16 1.62 4.62
CA TYR A 138 -7.90 0.99 3.34
C TYR A 138 -8.48 1.75 2.15
N LYS A 139 -7.90 1.49 0.98
CA LYS A 139 -8.42 1.89 -0.33
C LYS A 139 -8.70 0.64 -1.15
N ARG A 140 -9.70 0.73 -2.02
CA ARG A 140 -9.99 -0.34 -2.99
C ARG A 140 -10.07 0.25 -4.38
N SER A 141 -9.54 -0.46 -5.37
CA SER A 141 -9.66 -0.10 -6.78
C SER A 141 -9.88 -1.34 -7.66
N ILE A 142 -10.42 -1.11 -8.85
CA ILE A 142 -10.48 -2.10 -9.93
C ILE A 142 -9.58 -1.54 -11.04
N GLN A 143 -8.62 -2.34 -11.50
CA GLN A 143 -7.64 -1.93 -12.50
C GLN A 143 -7.64 -2.92 -13.65
N PHE A 144 -7.50 -2.45 -14.89
CA PHE A 144 -7.31 -3.34 -16.02
C PHE A 144 -5.98 -4.09 -15.84
N ARG A 145 -5.94 -5.38 -16.19
CA ARG A 145 -4.73 -6.19 -16.02
C ARG A 145 -3.56 -5.66 -16.84
N GLU A 146 -3.84 -5.16 -18.05
CA GLU A 146 -2.83 -4.60 -18.97
C GLU A 146 -2.19 -3.30 -18.46
N ASP A 147 -2.90 -2.55 -17.60
CA ASP A 147 -2.41 -1.28 -17.03
C ASP A 147 -1.70 -1.47 -15.69
N TYR A 148 -1.69 -2.70 -15.15
CA TYR A 148 -1.15 -2.97 -13.83
C TYR A 148 0.29 -3.51 -13.89
N PHE A 149 1.09 -3.20 -12.88
CA PHE A 149 2.51 -3.57 -12.86
C PHE A 149 2.77 -5.09 -12.75
N LEU A 150 1.74 -5.88 -12.37
CA LEU A 150 1.87 -7.33 -12.31
C LEU A 150 2.00 -7.92 -13.72
N ARG A 151 2.91 -8.88 -13.84
CA ARG A 151 3.14 -9.61 -15.09
C ARG A 151 1.90 -10.41 -15.50
N GLU A 152 1.73 -10.63 -16.79
CA GLU A 152 0.57 -11.36 -17.35
C GLU A 152 0.51 -12.84 -16.93
N ASP A 153 1.66 -13.43 -16.59
CA ASP A 153 1.85 -14.84 -16.23
C ASP A 153 1.59 -15.16 -14.74
N VAL A 154 1.13 -14.17 -13.97
CA VAL A 154 0.74 -14.38 -12.57
C VAL A 154 -0.57 -15.15 -12.50
N VAL A 155 -0.56 -16.24 -11.72
CA VAL A 155 -1.70 -17.14 -11.52
C VAL A 155 -2.22 -17.10 -10.09
N VAL A 156 -3.39 -17.70 -9.86
CA VAL A 156 -3.98 -17.83 -8.52
C VAL A 156 -2.99 -18.45 -7.54
N MET A 157 -2.83 -17.82 -6.38
CA MET A 157 -1.93 -18.30 -5.34
C MET A 157 -2.54 -19.53 -4.66
N PRO A 158 -1.83 -20.67 -4.66
CA PRO A 158 -2.24 -21.82 -3.86
C PRO A 158 -1.96 -21.52 -2.38
N MET A 159 -2.97 -21.04 -1.65
CA MET A 159 -2.84 -20.59 -0.25
C MET A 159 -2.16 -21.62 0.67
N LYS A 160 -2.31 -22.93 0.40
CA LYS A 160 -1.63 -24.00 1.14
C LYS A 160 -0.09 -23.96 1.10
N TYR A 161 0.49 -23.23 0.14
CA TYR A 161 1.94 -23.07 0.01
C TYR A 161 2.44 -21.72 0.53
N TRP A 162 1.54 -20.84 0.97
CA TRP A 162 1.93 -19.62 1.66
C TRP A 162 2.13 -19.93 3.15
N VAL A 163 3.32 -20.39 3.50
CA VAL A 163 3.69 -20.72 4.89
C VAL A 163 4.55 -19.61 5.49
N LEU A 164 5.47 -19.07 4.69
CA LEU A 164 6.46 -18.10 5.10
C LEU A 164 5.88 -16.68 5.02
N SER A 165 5.93 -15.97 6.14
CA SER A 165 5.45 -14.59 6.28
C SER A 165 6.39 -13.59 5.61
N PHE A 166 5.87 -12.40 5.33
CA PHE A 166 6.66 -11.32 4.74
C PHE A 166 7.86 -10.94 5.63
N ILE A 167 7.71 -10.99 6.97
CA ILE A 167 8.81 -10.69 7.93
C ILE A 167 9.91 -11.75 7.85
N GLU A 168 9.54 -13.03 7.74
CA GLU A 168 10.53 -14.10 7.58
C GLU A 168 11.25 -14.01 6.23
N ALA A 169 10.54 -13.60 5.17
CA ALA A 169 11.14 -13.39 3.85
C ALA A 169 12.15 -12.23 3.91
N LEU A 170 11.75 -11.14 4.57
CA LEU A 170 12.59 -9.97 4.80
C LEU A 170 13.83 -10.32 5.63
N LYS A 171 13.69 -11.11 6.70
CA LYS A 171 14.82 -11.64 7.49
C LYS A 171 15.82 -12.41 6.63
N LYS A 172 15.33 -13.33 5.79
CA LYS A 172 16.18 -14.07 4.86
C LYS A 172 16.86 -13.16 3.83
N ALA A 173 16.15 -12.20 3.27
CA ALA A 173 16.71 -11.25 2.31
C ALA A 173 17.81 -10.38 2.95
N ASP A 174 17.60 -9.97 4.21
CA ASP A 174 18.60 -9.24 4.99
C ASP A 174 19.88 -10.05 5.17
N ASP A 175 19.77 -11.34 5.52
CA ASP A 175 20.90 -12.26 5.70
C ASP A 175 21.67 -12.52 4.39
N LEU A 176 21.02 -12.33 3.24
CA LEU A 176 21.61 -12.50 1.90
C LEU A 176 22.26 -11.22 1.34
N GLY A 177 22.14 -10.09 2.05
CA GLY A 177 22.81 -8.84 1.71
C GLY A 177 21.92 -7.60 1.75
N GLY A 178 20.61 -7.76 1.98
CA GLY A 178 19.70 -6.65 2.22
C GLY A 178 20.14 -5.78 3.40
N LYS A 179 20.73 -6.40 4.43
CA LYS A 179 21.25 -5.68 5.61
C LYS A 179 22.34 -4.69 5.26
N GLU A 180 23.26 -5.02 4.34
CA GLU A 180 24.30 -4.08 3.94
C GLU A 180 23.73 -2.86 3.21
N VAL A 181 22.66 -3.04 2.42
CA VAL A 181 21.97 -1.92 1.78
C VAL A 181 21.42 -0.97 2.83
N ARG A 182 20.74 -1.49 3.86
CA ARG A 182 20.17 -0.67 4.95
C ARG A 182 21.23 0.05 5.78
N VAL A 183 22.36 -0.60 6.04
CA VAL A 183 23.44 0.00 6.85
C VAL A 183 24.20 1.08 6.08
N LYS A 184 24.35 0.94 4.76
CA LYS A 184 25.07 1.90 3.91
C LYS A 184 24.24 3.12 3.51
N ASN A 185 22.91 3.03 3.59
CA ASN A 185 22.00 4.05 3.07
C ASN A 185 21.00 4.47 4.14
N ASN A 186 20.94 5.78 4.44
CA ASN A 186 20.00 6.32 5.43
C ASN A 186 18.54 6.34 4.94
N LYS A 187 18.33 6.25 3.62
CA LYS A 187 17.03 6.12 2.96
C LYS A 187 17.09 5.00 1.95
N TYR A 188 16.08 4.14 1.97
CA TYR A 188 15.92 3.05 1.04
C TYR A 188 14.46 2.59 1.03
N ASP A 189 14.01 2.03 -0.08
CA ASP A 189 12.70 1.39 -0.17
C ASP A 189 12.87 -0.13 -0.16
N VAL A 190 11.86 -0.83 0.35
CA VAL A 190 11.77 -2.29 0.27
C VAL A 190 10.44 -2.67 -0.35
N ASN A 191 10.49 -3.39 -1.47
CA ASN A 191 9.32 -3.95 -2.13
C ASN A 191 9.37 -5.47 -2.04
N MET A 192 8.27 -6.08 -1.63
CA MET A 192 8.17 -7.53 -1.43
C MET A 192 6.92 -8.07 -2.09
N LEU A 193 7.08 -8.81 -3.17
CA LEU A 193 5.98 -9.39 -3.93
C LEU A 193 5.89 -10.89 -3.66
N LEU A 194 4.81 -11.31 -3.01
CA LEU A 194 4.39 -12.71 -3.00
C LEU A 194 3.54 -12.95 -4.24
N SER A 195 4.01 -13.82 -5.13
CA SER A 195 3.22 -14.24 -6.30
C SER A 195 3.65 -15.61 -6.80
N LYS A 196 2.79 -16.23 -7.60
CA LYS A 196 3.10 -17.46 -8.33
C LYS A 196 2.99 -17.18 -9.82
N ARG A 197 4.02 -17.56 -10.57
CA ARG A 197 4.00 -17.59 -12.04
C ARG A 197 3.51 -18.95 -12.55
N GLU A 198 3.04 -19.00 -13.79
CA GLU A 198 2.71 -20.25 -14.45
C GLU A 198 3.93 -21.21 -14.44
N GLY A 199 3.71 -22.48 -14.06
CA GLY A 199 4.79 -23.47 -13.91
C GLY A 199 5.79 -23.24 -12.76
N GLY A 200 5.83 -22.06 -12.13
CA GLY A 200 6.80 -21.71 -11.08
C GLY A 200 6.35 -22.03 -9.64
N PHE A 201 7.24 -21.77 -8.69
CA PHE A 201 6.92 -21.81 -7.25
C PHE A 201 6.16 -20.56 -6.80
N LEU A 202 5.54 -20.62 -5.62
CA LEU A 202 5.02 -19.44 -4.94
C LEU A 202 6.19 -18.80 -4.20
N ASN A 203 6.60 -17.59 -4.58
CA ASN A 203 7.81 -16.96 -4.08
C ASN A 203 7.55 -15.57 -3.54
N TRP A 204 8.33 -15.19 -2.53
CA TRP A 204 8.59 -13.80 -2.17
C TRP A 204 9.76 -13.27 -2.99
N GLU A 205 9.49 -12.32 -3.87
CA GLU A 205 10.51 -11.49 -4.52
C GLU A 205 10.74 -10.26 -3.64
N VAL A 206 11.92 -10.15 -3.02
CA VAL A 206 12.28 -9.05 -2.11
C VAL A 206 13.31 -8.16 -2.79
N GLU A 207 13.03 -6.86 -2.88
CA GLU A 207 13.84 -5.87 -3.58
C GLU A 207 14.12 -4.68 -2.67
N TYR A 208 15.39 -4.29 -2.60
CA TYR A 208 15.83 -3.08 -1.92
C TYR A 208 16.23 -2.05 -2.97
N LEU A 209 15.69 -0.85 -2.84
CA LEU A 209 15.91 0.24 -3.77
C LEU A 209 16.57 1.42 -3.04
N VAL A 210 17.50 2.07 -3.73
CA VAL A 210 18.14 3.31 -3.29
C VAL A 210 17.98 4.32 -4.41
N ASP A 211 17.42 5.49 -4.10
CA ASP A 211 17.07 6.53 -5.09
C ASP A 211 16.20 5.99 -6.24
N GLY A 212 15.30 5.05 -5.93
CA GLY A 212 14.42 4.39 -6.90
C GLY A 212 15.09 3.33 -7.77
N LEU A 213 16.39 3.08 -7.62
CA LEU A 213 17.13 2.07 -8.36
C LEU A 213 17.31 0.81 -7.54
N ARG A 214 17.09 -0.36 -8.17
CA ARG A 214 17.33 -1.67 -7.54
C ARG A 214 18.80 -1.78 -7.15
N ASN A 215 19.05 -1.93 -5.85
CA ASN A 215 20.39 -2.12 -5.29
C ASN A 215 20.65 -3.60 -4.95
N PHE A 216 19.64 -4.28 -4.42
CA PHE A 216 19.69 -5.70 -4.07
C PHE A 216 18.34 -6.35 -4.33
N SER A 217 18.33 -7.63 -4.69
CA SER A 217 17.11 -8.43 -4.73
C SER A 217 17.38 -9.90 -4.45
N SER A 218 16.40 -10.57 -3.86
CA SER A 218 16.42 -12.02 -3.61
C SER A 218 15.04 -12.62 -3.88
N THR A 219 15.00 -13.92 -4.15
CA THR A 219 13.75 -14.67 -4.32
C THR A 219 13.75 -15.83 -3.33
N ILE A 220 12.71 -15.90 -2.50
CA ILE A 220 12.56 -16.88 -1.42
C ILE A 220 11.28 -17.69 -1.66
N ASP A 221 11.40 -19.01 -1.69
CA ASP A 221 10.25 -19.91 -1.76
C ASP A 221 9.34 -19.74 -0.53
N ALA A 222 8.05 -19.49 -0.76
CA ALA A 222 7.10 -19.17 0.30
C ALA A 222 6.66 -20.39 1.14
N TYR A 223 7.03 -21.60 0.73
CA TYR A 223 6.72 -22.84 1.43
C TYR A 223 7.91 -23.34 2.27
N LYS A 224 9.10 -23.43 1.66
CA LYS A 224 10.32 -23.98 2.28
C LYS A 224 11.27 -22.91 2.81
N GLY A 225 11.15 -21.67 2.33
CA GLY A 225 12.11 -20.61 2.62
C GLY A 225 13.48 -20.83 1.98
N GLU A 226 13.57 -21.66 0.95
CA GLU A 226 14.79 -21.85 0.15
C GLU A 226 14.98 -20.63 -0.78
N VAL A 227 16.23 -20.23 -0.98
CA VAL A 227 16.60 -19.20 -1.96
C VAL A 227 16.56 -19.81 -3.34
N GLN A 228 15.93 -19.12 -4.30
CA GLN A 228 15.77 -19.56 -5.70
C GLN A 228 16.79 -18.89 -6.62
#